data_AF-A0A5N5FFJ0-F1
#
_entry.id   AF-A0A5N5FFJ0-F1
#
_cell.length_a   1.000
_cell.length_b   1.000
_cell.length_c   1.000
_cell.angle_alpha   90.00
_cell.angle_beta   90.00
_cell.angle_gamma   90.00
#
_symmetry.space_group_name_H-M   'P 1'
#
loop_
_entity.id
_entity.type
_entity.pdbx_description
1 polymer ?
#
loop_
_entity_poly.entity_id
_entity_poly.type
_entity_poly.pdbx_seq_one_letter_code
_entity_poly.pdbx_strand_id
1 'polypeptide(L)'
;MAGVIQKFVTASMFMWIIPVAILYAFNNNLLPAGVSDMSPYSLTLLSGFLAVISVNVVIAFYIYMAMKEPSDQHKPDPAFLAEAEASVSKLKGGADSSQSSKKEE
;
A
#
# COMPACT_ATOMS: atom_id res chain seq x y z
N MET A 1 6.66 12.75 -3.13
CA MET A 1 7.82 12.07 -3.76
C MET A 1 8.85 11.59 -2.74
N ALA A 2 9.47 12.44 -1.92
CA ALA A 2 10.54 12.02 -1.00
C ALA A 2 10.13 10.91 0.00
N GLY A 3 8.92 10.98 0.57
CA GLY A 3 8.42 9.97 1.52
C GLY A 3 8.15 8.59 0.91
N VAL A 4 7.72 8.53 -0.36
CA VAL A 4 7.50 7.25 -1.06
C VAL A 4 8.84 6.62 -1.46
N ILE A 5 9.81 7.44 -1.89
CA ILE A 5 11.17 7.00 -2.21
C ILE A 5 11.86 6.42 -0.96
N GLN A 6 11.73 7.07 0.20
CA GLN A 6 12.31 6.59 1.45
C GLN A 6 11.70 5.24 1.88
N LYS A 7 10.38 5.08 1.78
CA LYS A 7 9.68 3.81 2.07
C LYS A 7 10.13 2.70 1.13
N PHE A 8 10.26 3.02 -0.16
CA PHE A 8 10.73 2.08 -1.18
C PHE A 8 12.19 1.63 -0.93
N VAL A 9 13.10 2.57 -0.68
CA VAL A 9 14.51 2.28 -0.41
C VAL A 9 14.66 1.45 0.87
N THR A 10 13.90 1.78 1.91
CA THR A 10 13.91 1.04 3.18
C THR A 10 13.42 -0.39 2.99
N ALA A 11 12.28 -0.57 2.30
CA ALA A 11 11.74 -1.89 2.00
C ALA A 11 12.69 -2.71 1.12
N SER A 12 13.31 -2.07 0.11
CA SER A 12 14.29 -2.70 -0.78
C SER A 12 15.55 -3.17 -0.03
N MET A 13 16.06 -2.37 0.91
CA MET A 13 17.15 -2.80 1.80
C MET A 13 16.76 -4.04 2.60
N PHE A 14 15.59 -4.07 3.23
CA PHE A 14 15.16 -5.24 4.01
C PHE A 14 14.97 -6.50 3.15
N MET A 15 14.49 -6.34 1.92
CA MET A 15 14.33 -7.46 0.99
C MET A 15 15.63 -8.20 0.69
N TRP A 16 16.74 -7.49 0.62
CA TRP A 16 18.04 -8.11 0.36
C TRP A 16 18.78 -8.49 1.65
N ILE A 17 18.71 -7.63 2.68
CA ILE A 17 19.44 -7.84 3.93
C ILE A 17 18.92 -9.06 4.68
N ILE A 18 17.61 -9.27 4.77
CA ILE A 18 17.04 -10.36 5.59
C ILE A 18 17.43 -11.75 5.03
N PRO A 19 17.25 -12.07 3.73
CA PRO A 19 17.69 -13.36 3.19
C PRO A 19 19.20 -13.57 3.29
N VAL A 20 20.01 -12.53 3.04
CA VAL A 20 21.48 -12.62 3.13
C VAL A 20 21.93 -12.81 4.58
N ALA A 21 21.32 -12.11 5.53
CA ALA A 21 21.63 -12.26 6.96
C ALA A 21 21.27 -13.66 7.47
N ILE A 22 20.14 -14.23 7.03
CA ILE A 22 19.76 -15.61 7.35
C ILE A 22 20.82 -16.59 6.82
N LEU A 23 21.20 -16.48 5.54
CA LEU A 23 22.23 -17.34 4.96
C LEU A 23 23.58 -17.19 5.68
N TYR A 24 23.97 -15.96 6.04
CA TYR A 24 25.19 -15.68 6.77
C TYR A 24 25.17 -16.26 8.19
N ALA A 25 24.04 -16.18 8.89
CA ALA A 25 23.87 -16.74 10.22
C ALA A 25 23.99 -18.27 10.23
N PHE A 26 23.39 -18.94 9.23
CA PHE A 26 23.56 -20.39 9.05
C PHE A 26 24.99 -20.76 8.66
N ASN A 27 25.63 -20.00 7.76
CA ASN A 27 26.99 -20.29 7.30
C ASN A 27 28.05 -20.12 8.40
N ASN A 28 27.83 -19.25 9.38
CA ASN A 28 28.77 -18.99 10.49
C ASN A 28 28.34 -19.67 11.80
N ASN A 29 27.37 -20.59 11.78
CA ASN A 29 26.82 -21.25 12.97
C ASN A 29 26.41 -20.26 14.09
N LEU A 30 25.95 -19.06 13.73
CA LEU A 30 25.59 -18.00 14.68
C LEU A 30 24.23 -18.22 15.36
N LEU A 31 23.48 -19.24 14.95
CA LEU A 31 22.19 -19.60 15.55
C LEU A 31 22.42 -20.56 16.74
N PRO A 32 22.19 -20.10 17.99
CA PRO A 32 22.43 -20.92 19.17
C PRO A 32 21.27 -21.90 19.40
N ALA A 33 21.59 -23.08 19.95
CA ALA A 33 20.70 -23.97 20.69
C ALA A 33 19.83 -25.02 19.94
N GLY A 34 20.22 -25.50 18.75
CA GLY A 34 19.56 -26.70 18.19
C GLY A 34 19.95 -27.11 16.77
N VAL A 35 20.71 -26.27 16.07
CA VAL A 35 21.20 -26.53 14.70
C VAL A 35 22.59 -27.15 14.66
N SER A 36 23.33 -27.15 15.77
CA SER A 36 24.72 -27.62 15.86
C SER A 36 24.86 -29.14 15.74
N ASP A 37 23.82 -29.90 16.10
CA ASP A 37 23.76 -31.37 15.98
C ASP A 37 23.07 -31.85 14.69
N MET A 38 22.65 -30.93 13.83
CA MET A 38 22.00 -31.27 12.55
C MET A 38 23.05 -31.65 11.51
N SER A 39 22.74 -32.67 10.71
CA SER A 39 23.60 -33.02 9.58
C SER A 39 23.75 -31.82 8.61
N PRO A 40 24.91 -31.65 7.95
CA PRO A 40 25.14 -30.54 7.01
C PRO A 40 24.06 -30.44 5.89
N TYR A 41 23.49 -31.58 5.52
CA TYR A 41 22.41 -31.67 4.55
C TYR A 41 21.10 -31.06 5.08
N SER A 42 20.73 -31.39 6.32
CA SER A 42 19.55 -30.83 6.99
C SER A 42 19.67 -29.31 7.17
N LEU A 43 20.87 -28.82 7.49
CA LEU A 43 21.14 -27.38 7.61
C LEU A 43 20.93 -26.63 6.29
N THR A 44 21.40 -27.22 5.19
CA THR A 44 21.25 -26.63 3.84
C THR A 44 19.77 -26.56 3.43
N LEU A 45 19.02 -27.63 3.69
CA LEU A 45 17.57 -27.64 3.42
C LEU A 45 16.83 -26.63 4.28
N LEU A 46 17.17 -26.55 5.58
CA LEU A 46 16.55 -25.60 6.51
C LEU A 46 16.85 -24.16 6.14
N SER A 47 18.10 -23.83 5.79
CA SER A 47 18.50 -22.48 5.39
C SER A 47 17.83 -22.07 4.08
N GLY A 48 17.74 -22.98 3.11
CA GLY A 48 17.02 -22.75 1.85
C GLY A 48 15.53 -22.49 2.09
N PHE A 49 14.89 -23.32 2.92
CA PHE A 49 13.48 -23.14 3.27
C PHE A 49 13.21 -21.83 4.00
N LEU A 50 14.06 -21.47 4.97
CA LEU A 50 13.97 -20.19 5.69
C LEU A 50 14.19 -18.98 4.76
N ALA A 51 15.12 -19.09 3.80
CA ALA A 51 15.34 -18.04 2.81
C ALA A 51 14.10 -17.82 1.93
N VAL A 52 13.44 -18.90 1.48
CA VAL A 52 12.19 -18.81 0.70
C VAL A 52 11.06 -18.21 1.54
N ILE A 53 10.89 -18.61 2.80
CA ILE A 53 9.89 -18.01 3.70
C ILE A 53 10.17 -16.52 3.91
N SER A 54 11.43 -16.16 4.14
CA SER A 54 11.85 -14.77 4.34
C SER A 54 11.46 -13.89 3.17
N VAL A 55 11.71 -14.33 1.94
CA VAL A 55 11.32 -13.58 0.74
C VAL A 55 9.80 -13.40 0.67
N ASN A 56 9.02 -14.45 0.95
CA ASN A 56 7.56 -14.39 0.95
C ASN A 56 7.01 -13.41 2.00
N VAL A 57 7.59 -13.36 3.20
CA VAL A 57 7.21 -12.40 4.25
C VAL A 57 7.48 -10.97 3.79
N VAL A 58 8.64 -10.70 3.17
CA VAL A 58 8.96 -9.36 2.66
C VAL A 58 7.99 -8.95 1.55
N ILE A 59 7.66 -9.86 0.63
CA ILE A 59 6.69 -9.60 -0.43
C ILE A 59 5.31 -9.28 0.16
N ALA A 60 4.83 -10.06 1.13
CA ALA A 60 3.55 -9.82 1.81
C ALA A 60 3.53 -8.44 2.51
N PHE A 61 4.63 -8.08 3.17
CA PHE A 61 4.77 -6.75 3.78
C PHE A 61 4.73 -5.62 2.76
N TYR A 62 5.40 -5.80 1.60
CA TYR A 62 5.38 -4.82 0.52
C TYR A 62 3.97 -4.63 -0.04
N ILE A 63 3.23 -5.73 -0.27
CA ILE A 63 1.83 -5.68 -0.73
C ILE A 63 0.96 -4.97 0.31
N TYR A 64 1.11 -5.30 1.60
CA TYR A 64 0.39 -4.62 2.67
C TYR A 64 0.67 -3.12 2.70
N MET A 65 1.94 -2.72 2.56
CA MET A 65 2.31 -1.31 2.48
C MET A 65 1.71 -0.62 1.26
N ALA A 66 1.68 -1.29 0.10
CA ALA A 66 1.06 -0.76 -1.11
C ALA A 66 -0.46 -0.60 -0.96
N MET A 67 -1.13 -1.52 -0.27
CA MET A 67 -2.57 -1.41 0.03
C MET A 67 -2.90 -0.32 1.05
N LYS A 68 -1.95 0.04 1.91
CA LYS A 68 -2.12 1.02 2.99
C LYS A 68 -1.76 2.44 2.58
N GLU A 69 -1.25 2.63 1.37
CA GLU A 69 -1.07 3.97 0.81
C GLU A 69 -2.48 4.61 0.67
N PRO A 70 -2.75 5.76 1.32
CA PRO A 70 -4.05 6.40 1.17
C PRO A 70 -4.20 6.70 -0.31
N SER A 71 -5.22 6.10 -0.92
CA SER A 71 -5.81 6.65 -2.13
C SER A 71 -6.26 8.05 -1.73
N ASP A 72 -5.35 9.00 -1.87
CA ASP A 72 -5.60 10.42 -1.67
C ASP A 72 -6.59 10.76 -2.78
N GLN A 73 -7.87 10.49 -2.48
CA GLN A 73 -8.96 10.76 -3.38
C GLN A 73 -8.82 12.23 -3.69
N HIS A 74 -8.50 12.52 -4.95
CA HIS A 74 -8.43 13.88 -5.45
C HIS A 74 -9.78 14.51 -5.11
N LYS A 75 -9.82 15.30 -4.03
CA LYS A 75 -11.04 15.98 -3.62
C LYS A 75 -11.42 16.87 -4.80
N PRO A 76 -12.59 16.65 -5.43
CA PRO A 76 -13.00 17.52 -6.52
C PRO A 76 -13.00 18.95 -5.99
N ASP A 77 -12.51 19.88 -6.83
CA ASP A 77 -12.34 21.29 -6.45
C ASP A 77 -13.62 21.77 -5.75
N PRO A 78 -13.52 22.31 -4.51
CA PRO A 78 -14.68 22.85 -3.81
C PRO A 78 -15.44 23.90 -4.62
N ALA A 79 -14.78 24.59 -5.56
CA ALA A 79 -15.45 25.48 -6.51
C ALA A 79 -16.39 24.72 -7.48
N PHE A 80 -15.96 23.57 -8.02
CA PHE A 80 -16.79 22.73 -8.89
C PHE A 80 -17.99 22.13 -8.13
N LEU A 81 -17.82 21.76 -6.86
CA LEU A 81 -18.93 21.26 -6.04
C LEU A 81 -19.97 22.36 -5.76
N ALA A 82 -19.52 23.56 -5.40
CA ALA A 82 -20.43 24.68 -5.14
C ALA A 82 -21.18 25.12 -6.41
N GLU A 83 -20.52 25.12 -7.56
CA GLU A 83 -21.15 25.45 -8.84
C GLU A 83 -22.15 24.37 -9.29
N ALA A 84 -21.82 23.09 -9.09
CA ALA A 84 -22.73 21.98 -9.38
C ALA A 84 -23.96 21.99 -8.47
N GLU A 85 -23.79 22.21 -7.16
CA GLU A 85 -24.91 22.34 -6.23
C GLU A 85 -25.79 23.56 -6.53
N ALA A 86 -25.19 24.69 -6.91
CA ALA A 86 -25.93 25.88 -7.32
C ALA A 86 -26.73 25.63 -8.63
N SER A 87 -26.14 24.91 -9.58
CA SER A 87 -26.80 24.54 -10.84
C SER A 87 -27.99 23.60 -10.60
N VAL A 88 -27.83 22.57 -9.77
CA VAL A 88 -28.91 21.63 -9.40
C VAL A 88 -30.01 22.35 -8.60
N SER A 89 -29.65 23.24 -7.69
CA SER A 89 -30.61 24.03 -6.90
C SER A 89 -31.40 25.01 -7.77
N LYS A 90 -30.76 25.61 -8.78
CA LYS A 90 -31.43 26.47 -9.77
C LYS A 90 -32.41 25.69 -10.64
N LEU A 91 -32.08 24.46 -11.02
CA LEU A 91 -32.99 23.55 -11.73
C LEU A 91 -34.20 23.14 -10.87
N LYS A 92 -33.99 22.92 -9.56
CA LYS A 92 -35.05 22.58 -8.62
C LYS A 92 -35.98 23.76 -8.29
N GLY A 93 -35.43 24.98 -8.21
CA GLY A 93 -36.22 26.20 -8.00
C GLY A 93 -36.97 26.70 -9.24
N GLY A 94 -36.57 26.28 -10.43
CA GLY A 94 -37.22 26.64 -11.70
C GLY A 94 -38.44 25.76 -12.06
N ALA A 95 -38.68 24.65 -11.35
CA ALA A 95 -39.83 23.79 -11.61
C ALA A 95 -41.15 24.35 -11.04
N ASP A 96 -41.10 25.31 -10.11
CA ASP A 96 -42.29 25.85 -9.45
C ASP A 96 -42.63 27.31 -9.82
N SER A 97 -41.85 28.00 -10.67
CA SER A 97 -42.03 29.45 -10.87
C SER A 97 -42.33 29.94 -12.30
N SER A 98 -42.61 29.07 -13.27
CA SER A 98 -42.87 29.53 -14.65
C SER A 98 -44.15 29.00 -15.26
N GLN A 99 -45.27 29.07 -14.53
CA GLN A 99 -46.59 29.01 -15.17
C GLN A 99 -47.65 29.85 -14.43
N SER A 100 -47.37 31.12 -14.21
CA SER A 100 -48.45 32.11 -14.00
C SER A 100 -47.92 33.51 -14.27
N SER A 101 -48.12 34.01 -15.49
CA SER A 101 -48.22 35.44 -15.77
C SER A 101 -48.87 35.63 -17.14
N LYS A 102 -50.19 35.71 -17.03
CA LYS A 102 -51.16 36.36 -17.92
C LYS A 102 -50.54 37.47 -18.79
N LYS A 103 -50.71 37.39 -20.11
CA LYS A 103 -50.52 38.52 -21.03
C LYS A 103 -51.88 38.83 -21.66
N GLU A 104 -52.47 39.93 -21.21
CA GLU A 104 -53.55 40.64 -21.89
C GLU A 104 -52.94 41.37 -23.08
N GLU A 105 -53.36 41.03 -24.30
CA GLU A 105 -53.65 41.94 -25.42
C GLU A 105 -54.56 41.22 -26.42
#